data_AF-A0A1D3DZ04-F1
#
_entry.id   AF-A0A1D3DZ04-F1
#
_cell.length_a   1.000
_cell.length_b   1.000
_cell.length_c   1.000
_cell.angle_alpha   90.00
_cell.angle_beta   90.00
_cell.angle_gamma   90.00
#
_symmetry.space_group_name_H-M   'P 1'
#
loop_
_entity.id
_entity.type
_entity.pdbx_description
1 polymer ?
#
loop_
_entity_poly.entity_id
_entity_poly.type
_entity_poly.pdbx_seq_one_letter_code
_entity_poly.pdbx_strand_id
1 'polypeptide(L)'
;MLPIDVAAHSSRWRRRHPAEKAVLGFGLTGCAVSLPPWPGAVLVAATALAVLLGPAGVAPRQLWRAWRLPLGFCVTGAVPLLFQVGGPAGFVALAPDGPVHAAHLLLRTSAASLGLLLFAFTTPVSDVLPRLVRAGVPAPVVDVALVMYRIGFLLLDAVARIRQAQAARLGLTSRAAAWRSVAGLAATAFVRAFDRAARLQSGLAGRGYDGTLRVLVPEARVDRRFLAATAALLAAVVALTLVLERSL
;
A
#
# COMPACT_ATOMS: atom_id res chain seq x y z
N MET A 1 -6.26 -14.74 -2.11
CA MET A 1 -6.38 -13.30 -1.77
C MET A 1 -5.22 -12.88 -0.86
N LEU A 2 -4.70 -11.67 -1.02
CA LEU A 2 -3.59 -11.16 -0.20
C LEU A 2 -4.10 -10.75 1.20
N PRO A 3 -3.32 -10.90 2.28
CA PRO A 3 -3.77 -10.56 3.63
C PRO A 3 -4.25 -9.12 3.81
N ILE A 4 -3.60 -8.15 3.15
CA ILE A 4 -4.02 -6.73 3.17
C ILE A 4 -5.36 -6.55 2.48
N ASP A 5 -5.58 -7.23 1.35
CA ASP A 5 -6.83 -7.16 0.61
C ASP A 5 -8.00 -7.73 1.41
N VAL A 6 -7.78 -8.87 2.10
CA VAL A 6 -8.77 -9.46 3.02
C VAL A 6 -9.09 -8.48 4.15
N ALA A 7 -8.07 -7.87 4.77
CA ALA A 7 -8.25 -6.93 5.86
C ALA A 7 -9.05 -5.68 5.44
N ALA A 8 -8.83 -5.17 4.23
CA ALA A 8 -9.60 -4.06 3.66
C ALA A 8 -11.07 -4.43 3.46
N HIS A 9 -11.35 -5.66 2.99
CA HIS A 9 -12.72 -6.15 2.81
C HIS A 9 -13.45 -6.39 4.14
N SER A 10 -12.72 -6.80 5.19
CA SER A 10 -13.27 -7.03 6.53
C SER A 10 -13.19 -5.81 7.47
N SER A 11 -12.72 -4.66 6.97
CA SER A 11 -12.51 -3.46 7.79
C SER A 11 -13.84 -2.92 8.35
N ARG A 12 -13.81 -2.37 9.57
CA ARG A 12 -14.94 -1.62 10.16
C ARG A 12 -15.38 -0.45 9.27
N TRP A 13 -14.44 0.10 8.50
CA TRP A 13 -14.68 1.22 7.58
C TRP A 13 -15.00 0.77 6.14
N ARG A 14 -15.30 -0.52 5.92
CA ARG A 14 -15.61 -1.08 4.59
C ARG A 14 -16.71 -0.31 3.85
N ARG A 15 -17.74 0.15 4.58
CA ARG A 15 -18.90 0.86 4.00
C ARG A 15 -18.71 2.38 3.89
N ARG A 16 -17.67 2.95 4.50
CA ARG A 16 -17.38 4.39 4.39
C ARG A 16 -16.88 4.73 2.99
N HIS A 17 -17.14 5.96 2.55
CA HIS A 17 -16.75 6.41 1.22
C HIS A 17 -15.21 6.34 1.06
N PRO A 18 -14.67 5.77 -0.03
CA PRO A 18 -13.22 5.68 -0.23
C PRO A 18 -12.50 7.03 -0.17
N ALA A 19 -13.13 8.12 -0.63
CA ALA A 19 -12.50 9.45 -0.57
C ALA A 19 -12.30 9.97 0.86
N GLU A 20 -13.20 9.66 1.80
CA GLU A 20 -13.01 10.03 3.22
C GLU A 20 -11.73 9.39 3.78
N LYS A 21 -11.56 8.09 3.49
CA LYS A 21 -10.41 7.30 3.92
C LYS A 21 -9.13 7.75 3.21
N ALA A 22 -9.23 8.13 1.94
CA ALA A 22 -8.13 8.69 1.16
C ALA A 22 -7.65 10.02 1.73
N VAL A 23 -8.57 10.95 2.04
CA VAL A 23 -8.23 12.25 2.64
C VAL A 23 -7.51 12.05 3.99
N LEU A 24 -7.99 11.13 4.84
CA LEU A 24 -7.32 10.85 6.10
C LEU A 24 -5.95 10.18 5.92
N GLY A 25 -5.88 9.09 5.15
CA GLY A 25 -4.65 8.33 4.96
C GLY A 25 -3.56 9.13 4.23
N PHE A 26 -3.90 9.70 3.07
CA PHE A 26 -2.96 10.52 2.30
C PHE A 26 -2.72 11.89 2.94
N GLY A 27 -3.69 12.45 3.68
CA GLY A 27 -3.48 13.66 4.48
C GLY A 27 -2.42 13.44 5.55
N LEU A 28 -2.49 12.33 6.31
CA LEU A 28 -1.45 11.96 7.27
C LEU A 28 -0.09 11.73 6.58
N THR A 29 -0.07 11.05 5.43
CA THR A 29 1.16 10.89 4.65
C THR A 29 1.73 12.24 4.19
N GLY A 30 0.89 13.17 3.72
CA GLY A 30 1.28 14.52 3.34
C GLY A 30 1.84 15.31 4.52
N CYS A 31 1.21 15.23 5.70
CA CYS A 31 1.73 15.81 6.94
C CYS A 31 3.09 15.23 7.31
N ALA A 32 3.28 13.89 7.27
CA ALA A 32 4.57 13.27 7.57
C ALA A 32 5.71 13.78 6.66
N VAL A 33 5.43 13.96 5.37
CA VAL A 33 6.42 14.43 4.39
C VAL A 33 6.72 15.91 4.57
N SER A 34 5.71 16.74 4.86
CA SER A 34 5.83 18.20 4.87
C SER A 34 6.30 18.78 6.20
N LEU A 35 5.98 18.12 7.33
CA LEU A 35 6.32 18.59 8.67
C LEU A 35 7.77 18.22 9.04
N PRO A 36 8.40 18.93 9.99
CA PRO A 36 9.70 18.57 10.53
C PRO A 36 9.66 17.13 11.09
N PRO A 37 10.73 16.33 10.92
CA PRO A 37 10.76 14.96 11.42
C PRO A 37 10.54 14.90 12.93
N TRP A 38 11.25 15.72 13.70
CA TRP A 38 10.99 15.92 15.12
C TRP A 38 10.41 17.33 15.33
N PRO A 39 9.24 17.47 15.99
CA PRO A 39 8.37 16.44 16.57
C PRO A 39 7.28 15.91 15.62
N GLY A 40 7.13 16.49 14.42
CA GLY A 40 5.96 16.30 13.56
C GLY A 40 5.71 14.87 13.10
N ALA A 41 6.74 14.17 12.64
CA ALA A 41 6.56 12.80 12.18
C ALA A 41 6.24 11.82 13.34
N VAL A 42 6.65 12.12 14.58
CA VAL A 42 6.19 11.37 15.77
C VAL A 42 4.69 11.53 15.96
N LEU A 43 4.19 12.77 15.93
CA LEU A 43 2.76 13.06 16.11
C LEU A 43 1.92 12.42 15.01
N VAL A 44 2.40 12.45 13.76
CA VAL A 44 1.72 11.80 12.64
C VAL A 44 1.71 10.28 12.83
N ALA A 45 2.85 9.67 13.19
CA ALA A 45 2.92 8.22 13.43
C ALA A 45 2.01 7.80 14.59
N ALA A 46 2.02 8.51 15.70
CA ALA A 46 1.15 8.26 16.85
C ALA A 46 -0.34 8.36 16.46
N THR A 47 -0.70 9.40 15.71
CA THR A 47 -2.06 9.60 15.20
C THR A 47 -2.48 8.47 14.26
N ALA A 48 -1.63 8.11 13.30
CA ALA A 48 -1.90 7.04 12.35
C ALA A 48 -2.07 5.68 13.07
N LEU A 49 -1.22 5.38 14.06
CA LEU A 49 -1.33 4.16 14.89
C LEU A 49 -2.62 4.17 15.72
N ALA A 50 -2.97 5.28 16.36
CA ALA A 50 -4.20 5.41 17.13
C ALA A 50 -5.44 5.16 16.25
N VAL A 51 -5.46 5.71 15.03
CA VAL A 51 -6.55 5.51 14.07
C VAL A 51 -6.59 4.05 13.56
N LEU A 52 -5.43 3.48 13.20
CA LEU A 52 -5.31 2.12 12.70
C LEU A 52 -5.79 1.09 13.73
N LEU A 53 -5.34 1.21 14.97
CA LEU A 53 -5.60 0.23 16.04
C LEU A 53 -6.95 0.46 16.74
N GLY A 54 -7.42 1.70 16.79
CA GLY A 54 -8.69 2.08 17.42
C GLY A 54 -9.88 1.97 16.48
N PRO A 55 -10.30 3.09 15.84
CA PRO A 55 -11.53 3.15 15.06
C PRO A 55 -11.51 2.30 13.79
N ALA A 56 -10.36 2.15 13.11
CA ALA A 56 -10.24 1.26 11.95
C ALA A 56 -10.21 -0.22 12.34
N GLY A 57 -9.77 -0.53 13.57
CA GLY A 57 -9.79 -1.87 14.16
C GLY A 57 -8.85 -2.87 13.49
N VAL A 58 -7.70 -2.41 12.97
CA VAL A 58 -6.70 -3.28 12.34
C VAL A 58 -5.97 -4.06 13.43
N ALA A 59 -5.89 -5.39 13.28
CA ALA A 59 -5.20 -6.23 14.26
C ALA A 59 -3.70 -5.86 14.32
N PRO A 60 -3.11 -5.64 15.52
CA PRO A 60 -1.71 -5.23 15.66
C PRO A 60 -0.72 -6.16 14.95
N ARG A 61 -0.99 -7.48 14.99
CA ARG A 61 -0.19 -8.49 14.30
C ARG A 61 -0.21 -8.36 12.77
N GLN A 62 -1.35 -7.98 12.20
CA GLN A 62 -1.48 -7.76 10.75
C GLN A 62 -0.75 -6.50 10.32
N LEU A 63 -0.93 -5.42 11.10
CA LEU A 63 -0.23 -4.16 10.87
C LEU A 63 1.28 -4.36 10.92
N TRP A 64 1.82 -4.99 11.97
CA TRP A 64 3.24 -5.26 12.10
C TRP A 64 3.81 -6.09 10.93
N ARG A 65 3.08 -7.13 10.51
CA ARG A 65 3.51 -7.98 9.38
C ARG A 65 3.63 -7.21 8.06
N ALA A 66 2.75 -6.23 7.83
CA ALA A 66 2.80 -5.37 6.66
C ALA A 66 3.85 -4.26 6.80
N TRP A 67 3.99 -3.67 7.98
CA TRP A 67 4.84 -2.51 8.23
C TRP A 67 6.33 -2.85 8.37
N ARG A 68 6.68 -4.05 8.86
CA ARG A 68 8.08 -4.47 9.01
C ARG A 68 8.89 -4.47 7.72
N LEU A 69 8.25 -4.67 6.56
CA LEU A 69 8.95 -4.73 5.27
C LEU A 69 9.38 -3.31 4.81
N PRO A 70 8.47 -2.32 4.74
CA PRO A 70 8.86 -0.91 4.58
C PRO A 70 9.89 -0.45 5.61
N LEU A 71 9.73 -0.81 6.89
CA LEU A 71 10.69 -0.46 7.93
C LEU A 71 12.09 -1.02 7.63
N GLY A 72 12.18 -2.29 7.26
CA GLY A 72 13.46 -2.91 6.87
C GLY A 72 14.14 -2.16 5.72
N PHE A 73 13.37 -1.78 4.70
CA PHE A 73 13.88 -0.96 3.60
C PHE A 73 14.36 0.42 4.05
N CYS A 74 13.61 1.09 4.93
CA CYS A 74 13.99 2.40 5.47
C CYS A 74 15.27 2.31 6.31
N VAL A 75 15.43 1.25 7.10
CA VAL A 75 16.67 0.99 7.86
C VAL A 75 17.85 0.81 6.91
N THR A 76 17.70 0.03 5.84
CA THR A 76 18.78 -0.12 4.86
C THR A 76 19.15 1.21 4.18
N GLY A 77 18.16 2.08 3.92
CA GLY A 77 18.40 3.41 3.36
C GLY A 77 18.99 4.43 4.35
N ALA A 78 18.83 4.21 5.66
CA ALA A 78 19.38 5.07 6.69
C ALA A 78 20.85 4.77 7.00
N VAL A 79 21.31 3.54 6.76
CA VAL A 79 22.71 3.12 7.01
C VAL A 79 23.73 4.01 6.29
N PRO A 80 23.59 4.33 4.98
CA PRO A 80 24.53 5.21 4.31
C PRO A 80 24.65 6.60 4.93
N LEU A 81 23.59 7.13 5.56
CA LEU A 81 23.60 8.46 6.17
C LEU A 81 24.50 8.56 7.40
N LEU A 82 24.89 7.43 7.99
CA LEU A 82 25.83 7.39 9.12
C LEU A 82 27.27 7.71 8.69
N PHE A 83 27.55 7.65 7.39
CA PHE A 83 28.88 7.80 6.84
C PHE A 83 28.95 9.03 5.93
N GLN A 84 30.08 9.73 5.98
CA GLN A 84 30.46 10.73 5.00
C GLN A 84 31.57 10.16 4.11
N VAL A 85 31.50 10.45 2.82
CA VAL A 85 32.52 10.05 1.84
C VAL A 85 33.31 11.29 1.44
N GLY A 86 34.62 11.25 1.62
CA GLY A 86 35.52 12.38 1.42
C GLY A 86 35.57 13.35 2.60
N GLY A 87 36.72 13.97 2.78
CA GLY A 87 36.97 14.97 3.81
C GLY A 87 38.31 14.76 4.54
N PRO A 88 38.62 15.64 5.52
CA PRO A 88 39.89 15.60 6.24
C PRO A 88 40.14 14.31 7.04
N ALA A 89 39.06 13.61 7.42
CA ALA A 89 39.10 12.38 8.22
C ALA A 89 39.30 11.09 7.40
N GLY A 90 39.42 11.19 6.07
CA GLY A 90 39.67 10.05 5.18
C GLY A 90 38.59 9.85 4.10
N PHE A 91 38.73 8.75 3.35
CA PHE A 91 37.83 8.43 2.23
C PHE A 91 36.41 8.06 2.70
N VAL A 92 36.28 7.36 3.83
CA VAL A 92 35.01 7.07 4.51
C VAL A 92 35.18 7.33 6.00
N ALA A 93 34.36 8.21 6.56
CA ALA A 93 34.36 8.52 7.99
C ALA A 93 32.92 8.57 8.52
N LEU A 94 32.74 8.53 9.84
CA LEU A 94 31.42 8.75 10.44
C LEU A 94 31.01 10.20 10.23
N ALA A 95 29.78 10.41 9.75
CA ALA A 95 29.22 11.74 9.60
C ALA A 95 28.82 12.28 10.98
N PRO A 96 29.26 13.49 11.39
CA PRO A 96 28.93 14.08 12.70
C PRO A 96 27.42 14.13 12.95
N ASP A 97 26.65 14.56 11.95
CA ASP A 97 25.18 14.63 12.03
C ASP A 97 24.49 13.38 11.46
N GLY A 98 25.25 12.36 11.06
CA GLY A 98 24.73 11.16 10.40
C GLY A 98 23.63 10.45 11.19
N PRO A 99 23.81 10.18 12.49
CA PRO A 99 22.77 9.58 13.33
C PRO A 99 21.46 10.38 13.37
N VAL A 100 21.54 11.71 13.41
CA VAL A 100 20.37 12.61 13.43
C VAL A 100 19.63 12.53 12.09
N HIS A 101 20.36 12.62 10.97
CA HIS A 101 19.77 12.50 9.64
C HIS A 101 19.14 11.12 9.40
N ALA A 102 19.80 10.05 9.86
CA ALA A 102 19.28 8.69 9.81
C ALA A 102 17.98 8.56 10.63
N ALA A 103 17.95 9.09 11.86
CA ALA A 103 16.75 9.08 12.70
C ALA A 103 15.60 9.87 12.08
N HIS A 104 15.89 11.06 11.52
CA HIS A 104 14.91 11.89 10.82
C HIS A 104 14.32 11.20 9.59
N LEU A 105 15.16 10.54 8.79
CA LEU A 105 14.72 9.76 7.65
C LEU A 105 13.78 8.65 8.10
N LEU A 106 14.23 7.83 9.06
CA LEU A 106 13.45 6.70 9.57
C LEU A 106 12.10 7.14 10.10
N LEU A 107 12.06 8.22 10.88
CA LEU A 107 10.83 8.70 11.48
C LEU A 107 9.84 9.20 10.42
N ARG A 108 10.31 10.03 9.47
CA ARG A 108 9.48 10.56 8.38
C ARG A 108 8.92 9.44 7.50
N THR A 109 9.75 8.51 7.05
CA THR A 109 9.31 7.42 6.16
C THR A 109 8.40 6.43 6.89
N SER A 110 8.68 6.15 8.17
CA SER A 110 7.82 5.34 9.03
C SER A 110 6.44 5.95 9.19
N ALA A 111 6.35 7.25 9.52
CA ALA A 111 5.09 7.97 9.66
C ALA A 111 4.30 8.02 8.34
N ALA A 112 4.97 8.34 7.23
CA ALA A 112 4.36 8.38 5.90
C ALA A 112 3.78 7.01 5.48
N SER A 113 4.53 5.93 5.77
CA SER A 113 4.09 4.56 5.45
C SER A 113 2.86 4.14 6.25
N LEU A 114 2.70 4.59 7.51
CA LEU A 114 1.53 4.29 8.32
C LEU A 114 0.25 4.95 7.76
N GLY A 115 0.34 6.17 7.23
CA GLY A 115 -0.77 6.83 6.54
C GLY A 115 -1.22 6.07 5.28
N LEU A 116 -0.25 5.56 4.50
CA LEU A 116 -0.55 4.73 3.34
C LEU A 116 -1.16 3.38 3.74
N LEU A 117 -0.62 2.74 4.79
CA LEU A 117 -1.15 1.49 5.33
C LEU A 117 -2.57 1.69 5.86
N LEU A 118 -2.90 2.82 6.48
CA LEU A 118 -4.27 3.15 6.88
C LEU A 118 -5.23 3.07 5.69
N PHE A 119 -4.88 3.68 4.56
CA PHE A 119 -5.71 3.58 3.37
C PHE A 119 -5.79 2.14 2.84
N ALA A 120 -4.65 1.45 2.74
CA ALA A 120 -4.57 0.08 2.22
C ALA A 120 -5.34 -0.94 3.07
N PHE A 121 -5.36 -0.81 4.40
CA PHE A 121 -6.07 -1.70 5.32
C PHE A 121 -7.56 -1.39 5.45
N THR A 122 -8.05 -0.25 4.93
CA THR A 122 -9.45 0.18 5.09
C THR A 122 -10.21 0.31 3.79
N THR A 123 -9.53 0.28 2.65
CA THR A 123 -10.12 0.58 1.35
C THR A 123 -9.70 -0.44 0.29
N PRO A 124 -10.62 -1.36 -0.09
CA PRO A 124 -10.38 -2.29 -1.18
C PRO A 124 -10.16 -1.60 -2.53
N VAL A 125 -9.25 -2.11 -3.34
CA VAL A 125 -8.98 -1.59 -4.71
C VAL A 125 -10.23 -1.68 -5.59
N SER A 126 -11.03 -2.73 -5.39
CA SER A 126 -12.33 -2.94 -6.06
C SER A 126 -13.34 -1.82 -5.80
N ASP A 127 -13.23 -1.11 -4.68
CA ASP A 127 -14.05 0.07 -4.39
C ASP A 127 -13.43 1.35 -4.97
N VAL A 128 -12.10 1.44 -5.07
CA VAL A 128 -11.43 2.67 -5.55
C VAL A 128 -11.55 2.79 -7.07
N LEU A 129 -11.20 1.75 -7.81
CA LEU A 129 -11.06 1.81 -9.27
C LEU A 129 -12.32 2.32 -9.98
N PRO A 130 -13.54 1.80 -9.72
CA PRO A 130 -14.74 2.26 -10.43
C PRO A 130 -15.06 3.75 -10.18
N ARG A 131 -14.61 4.29 -9.04
CA ARG A 131 -14.86 5.69 -8.65
C ARG A 131 -13.87 6.66 -9.30
N LEU A 132 -12.74 6.17 -9.83
CA LEU A 132 -11.76 7.00 -10.55
C LEU A 132 -12.31 7.58 -11.86
N VAL A 133 -13.32 6.93 -12.48
CA VAL A 133 -13.99 7.47 -13.67
C VAL A 133 -14.61 8.84 -13.37
N ARG A 134 -15.24 9.00 -12.20
CA ARG A 134 -15.80 10.29 -11.75
C ARG A 134 -14.73 11.33 -11.41
N ALA A 135 -13.49 10.89 -11.18
CA ALA A 135 -12.35 11.76 -10.94
C ALA A 135 -11.60 12.13 -12.23
N GLY A 136 -12.12 11.75 -13.41
CA GLY A 136 -11.55 12.10 -14.71
C GLY A 136 -10.64 11.04 -15.34
N VAL A 137 -10.48 9.87 -14.73
CA VAL A 137 -9.72 8.76 -15.34
C VAL A 137 -10.56 8.12 -16.46
N PRO A 138 -10.01 7.93 -17.68
CA PRO A 138 -10.76 7.30 -18.77
C PRO A 138 -11.28 5.91 -18.40
N ALA A 139 -12.54 5.61 -18.73
CA ALA A 139 -13.17 4.33 -18.42
C ALA A 139 -12.36 3.10 -18.91
N PRO A 140 -11.76 3.08 -20.11
CA PRO A 140 -10.95 1.94 -20.55
C PRO A 140 -9.76 1.64 -19.63
N VAL A 141 -9.14 2.67 -19.03
CA VAL A 141 -8.03 2.50 -18.08
C VAL A 141 -8.53 1.82 -16.80
N VAL A 142 -9.68 2.25 -16.30
CA VAL A 142 -10.33 1.65 -15.12
C VAL A 142 -10.73 0.20 -15.38
N ASP A 143 -11.29 -0.08 -16.56
CA ASP A 143 -11.72 -1.41 -16.98
C ASP A 143 -10.54 -2.38 -17.03
N VAL A 144 -9.44 -1.98 -17.66
CA VAL A 144 -8.18 -2.76 -17.69
C VAL A 144 -7.67 -2.99 -16.27
N ALA A 145 -7.61 -1.95 -15.43
CA ALA A 145 -7.15 -2.09 -14.05
C ALA A 145 -8.01 -3.06 -13.22
N LEU A 146 -9.34 -3.03 -13.40
CA LEU A 146 -10.27 -3.91 -12.70
C LEU A 146 -10.12 -5.37 -13.14
N VAL A 147 -9.94 -5.60 -14.44
CA VAL A 147 -9.66 -6.93 -15.00
C VAL A 147 -8.29 -7.43 -14.53
N MET A 148 -7.26 -6.58 -14.54
CA MET A 148 -5.92 -6.92 -14.03
C MET A 148 -5.97 -7.31 -12.55
N TYR A 149 -6.66 -6.54 -11.71
CA TYR A 149 -6.85 -6.85 -10.29
C TYR A 149 -7.52 -8.23 -10.10
N ARG A 150 -8.60 -8.50 -10.85
CA ARG A 150 -9.31 -9.79 -10.80
C ARG A 150 -8.44 -10.95 -11.29
N ILE A 151 -7.78 -10.81 -12.44
CA ILE A 151 -6.92 -11.86 -13.02
C ILE A 151 -5.70 -12.09 -12.14
N GLY A 152 -5.15 -11.05 -11.51
CA GLY A 152 -4.02 -11.14 -10.59
C GLY A 152 -4.25 -12.14 -9.46
N PHE A 153 -5.39 -12.08 -8.76
CA PHE A 153 -5.69 -13.07 -7.72
C PHE A 153 -5.89 -14.48 -8.27
N LEU A 154 -6.54 -14.61 -9.42
CA LEU A 154 -6.76 -15.92 -10.04
C LEU A 154 -5.43 -16.56 -10.47
N LEU A 155 -4.47 -15.76 -10.92
CA LEU A 155 -3.12 -16.19 -11.24
C LEU A 155 -2.32 -16.52 -9.99
N LEU A 156 -2.42 -15.74 -8.92
CA LEU A 156 -1.78 -16.06 -7.64
C LEU A 156 -2.22 -17.43 -7.10
N ASP A 157 -3.52 -17.74 -7.19
CA ASP A 157 -4.06 -19.05 -6.78
C ASP A 157 -3.55 -20.18 -7.70
N ALA A 158 -3.47 -19.92 -9.02
CA ALA A 158 -2.91 -20.88 -9.97
C ALA A 158 -1.41 -21.12 -9.73
N VAL A 159 -0.65 -20.06 -9.45
CA VAL A 159 0.78 -20.11 -9.13
C VAL A 159 1.02 -20.92 -7.88
N ALA A 160 0.22 -20.73 -6.83
CA ALA A 160 0.32 -21.53 -5.61
C ALA A 160 0.15 -23.03 -5.88
N ARG A 161 -0.88 -23.41 -6.68
CA ARG A 161 -1.11 -24.81 -7.06
C ARG A 161 0.00 -25.39 -7.93
N ILE A 162 0.48 -24.64 -8.92
CA ILE A 162 1.58 -25.11 -9.79
C ILE A 162 2.86 -25.29 -8.97
N ARG A 163 3.19 -24.34 -8.08
CA ARG A 163 4.34 -24.44 -7.19
C ARG A 163 4.28 -25.68 -6.30
N GLN A 164 3.11 -26.00 -5.74
CA GLN A 164 2.89 -27.23 -4.97
C GLN A 164 3.15 -28.49 -5.82
N ALA A 165 2.63 -28.53 -7.06
CA ALA A 165 2.87 -29.64 -7.97
C ALA A 165 4.35 -29.78 -8.36
N GLN A 166 5.08 -28.68 -8.56
CA GLN A 166 6.52 -28.69 -8.82
C GLN A 166 7.33 -29.16 -7.61
N ALA A 167 6.95 -28.73 -6.40
CA ALA A 167 7.57 -29.19 -5.17
C ALA A 167 7.40 -30.71 -4.98
N ALA A 168 6.22 -31.26 -5.25
CA ALA A 168 5.95 -32.70 -5.23
C ALA A 168 6.79 -33.49 -6.26
N ARG A 169 7.26 -32.84 -7.33
CA ARG A 169 8.15 -33.42 -8.36
C ARG A 169 9.63 -33.13 -8.12
N LEU A 170 10.01 -32.83 -6.87
CA LEU A 170 11.39 -32.51 -6.49
C LEU A 170 11.97 -31.27 -7.21
N GLY A 171 11.11 -30.38 -7.73
CA GLY A 171 11.50 -29.20 -8.50
C GLY A 171 12.18 -28.10 -7.68
N LEU A 172 12.27 -28.24 -6.36
CA LEU A 172 12.90 -27.28 -5.43
C LEU A 172 14.11 -27.86 -4.70
N THR A 173 14.66 -28.98 -5.16
CA THR A 173 15.77 -29.70 -4.51
C THR A 173 17.13 -29.06 -4.67
N SER A 174 17.38 -28.34 -5.77
CA SER A 174 18.63 -27.63 -6.02
C SER A 174 18.35 -26.24 -6.59
N ARG A 175 19.34 -25.34 -6.53
CA ARG A 175 19.21 -23.98 -7.12
C ARG A 175 18.86 -24.04 -8.60
N ALA A 176 19.50 -24.93 -9.36
CA ALA A 176 19.22 -25.11 -10.78
C ALA A 176 17.82 -25.69 -11.02
N ALA A 177 17.36 -26.65 -10.20
CA ALA A 177 15.98 -27.15 -10.26
C ALA A 177 14.96 -26.06 -9.92
N ALA A 178 15.25 -25.22 -8.91
CA ALA A 178 14.40 -24.12 -8.50
C ALA A 178 14.24 -23.08 -9.63
N TRP A 179 15.34 -22.68 -10.29
CA TRP A 179 15.28 -21.76 -11.43
C TRP A 179 14.49 -22.33 -12.61
N ARG A 180 14.70 -23.60 -12.96
CA ARG A 180 13.90 -24.28 -14.01
C ARG A 180 12.41 -24.34 -13.65
N SER A 181 12.10 -24.62 -12.38
CA SER A 181 10.72 -24.62 -11.89
C SER A 181 10.09 -23.23 -11.95
N VAL A 182 10.82 -22.18 -11.56
CA VAL A 182 10.35 -20.79 -11.65
C VAL A 182 10.09 -20.38 -13.10
N ALA A 183 10.99 -20.72 -14.03
CA ALA A 183 10.81 -20.44 -15.46
C ALA A 183 9.58 -21.17 -16.03
N GLY A 184 9.43 -22.47 -15.73
CA GLY A 184 8.26 -23.25 -16.17
C GLY A 184 6.95 -22.74 -15.55
N LEU A 185 6.98 -22.29 -14.29
CA LEU A 185 5.86 -21.66 -13.61
C LEU A 185 5.46 -20.36 -14.31
N ALA A 186 6.44 -19.49 -14.62
CA ALA A 186 6.20 -18.23 -15.32
C ALA A 186 5.60 -18.45 -16.72
N ALA A 187 6.19 -19.37 -17.51
CA ALA A 187 5.68 -19.73 -18.84
C ALA A 187 4.24 -20.27 -18.77
N THR A 188 3.96 -21.18 -17.83
CA THR A 188 2.62 -21.75 -17.65
C THR A 188 1.61 -20.68 -17.21
N ALA A 189 1.99 -19.79 -16.27
CA ALA A 189 1.15 -18.71 -15.81
C ALA A 189 0.82 -17.72 -16.94
N PHE A 190 1.81 -17.40 -17.79
CA PHE A 190 1.65 -16.54 -18.95
C PHE A 190 0.61 -17.10 -19.95
N VAL A 191 0.78 -18.35 -20.40
CA VAL A 191 -0.16 -18.99 -21.35
C VAL A 191 -1.57 -19.04 -20.75
N ARG A 192 -1.70 -19.46 -19.48
CA ARG A 192 -3.00 -19.51 -18.80
C ARG A 192 -3.67 -18.14 -18.64
N ALA A 193 -2.89 -17.07 -18.55
CA ALA A 193 -3.42 -15.71 -18.49
C ALA A 193 -4.09 -15.34 -19.82
N PHE A 194 -3.45 -15.62 -20.96
CA PHE A 194 -4.01 -15.40 -22.29
C PHE A 194 -5.27 -16.23 -22.53
N ASP A 195 -5.24 -17.52 -22.21
CA ASP A 195 -6.43 -18.38 -22.32
C ASP A 195 -7.60 -17.85 -21.48
N ARG A 196 -7.30 -17.30 -20.31
CA ARG A 196 -8.30 -16.71 -19.41
C ARG A 196 -8.83 -15.39 -19.94
N ALA A 197 -7.98 -14.55 -20.53
CA ALA A 197 -8.41 -13.33 -21.21
C ALA A 197 -9.34 -13.65 -22.39
N ALA A 198 -8.97 -14.63 -23.24
CA ALA A 198 -9.80 -15.06 -24.36
C ALA A 198 -11.17 -15.58 -23.90
N ARG A 199 -11.21 -16.47 -22.89
CA ARG A 199 -12.48 -16.95 -22.31
C ARG A 199 -13.31 -15.84 -21.68
N LEU A 200 -12.68 -14.87 -21.01
CA LEU A 200 -13.37 -13.71 -20.45
C LEU A 200 -14.00 -12.88 -21.58
N GLN A 201 -13.26 -12.61 -22.65
CA GLN A 201 -13.75 -11.88 -23.81
C GLN A 201 -14.94 -12.57 -24.47
N SER A 202 -14.85 -13.88 -24.74
CA SER A 202 -15.98 -14.65 -25.30
C SER A 202 -17.20 -14.64 -24.38
N GLY A 203 -16.99 -14.78 -23.06
CA GLY A 203 -18.07 -14.74 -22.08
C GLY A 203 -18.73 -13.36 -21.94
N LEU A 204 -17.96 -12.29 -22.08
CA LEU A 204 -18.47 -10.92 -22.10
C LEU A 204 -19.21 -10.62 -23.41
N ALA A 205 -18.69 -11.06 -24.56
CA ALA A 205 -19.37 -10.94 -25.85
C ALA A 205 -20.76 -11.59 -25.82
N GLY A 206 -20.89 -12.78 -25.22
CA GLY A 206 -22.18 -13.45 -25.02
C GLY A 206 -23.16 -12.70 -24.09
N ARG A 207 -22.71 -11.67 -23.38
CA ARG A 207 -23.53 -10.81 -22.50
C ARG A 207 -23.76 -9.41 -23.09
N GLY A 208 -23.47 -9.22 -24.37
CA GLY A 208 -23.65 -7.93 -25.06
C GLY A 208 -22.58 -6.90 -24.72
N TYR A 209 -21.34 -7.33 -24.48
CA TYR A 209 -20.21 -6.41 -24.27
C TYR A 209 -19.98 -5.53 -25.50
N ASP A 210 -20.08 -4.21 -25.30
CA ASP A 210 -19.97 -3.17 -26.33
C ASP A 210 -18.60 -2.48 -26.33
N GLY A 211 -17.63 -3.02 -25.59
CA GLY A 211 -16.33 -2.39 -25.35
C GLY A 211 -16.23 -1.61 -24.04
N THR A 212 -17.32 -1.52 -23.25
CA THR A 212 -17.31 -0.85 -21.93
C THR A 212 -17.76 -1.80 -20.81
N LEU A 213 -17.02 -1.86 -19.70
CA LEU A 213 -17.43 -2.64 -18.52
C LEU A 213 -18.25 -1.77 -17.57
N ARG A 214 -19.57 -1.80 -17.75
CA ARG A 214 -20.50 -1.09 -16.86
C ARG A 214 -20.78 -1.93 -15.62
N VAL A 215 -20.22 -1.54 -14.48
CA VAL A 215 -20.42 -2.21 -13.19
C VAL A 215 -21.22 -1.30 -12.26
N LEU A 216 -22.24 -1.87 -11.62
CA LEU A 216 -22.99 -1.18 -10.57
C LEU A 216 -22.11 -1.07 -9.31
N VAL A 217 -21.73 0.16 -8.98
CA VAL A 217 -20.95 0.47 -7.78
C VAL A 217 -21.94 0.83 -6.67
N PRO A 218 -21.91 0.15 -5.52
CA PRO A 218 -22.75 0.55 -4.38
C PRO A 218 -22.54 2.03 -4.05
N GLU A 219 -23.64 2.76 -3.93
CA GLU A 219 -23.59 4.15 -3.52
C GLU A 219 -23.05 4.24 -2.09
N ALA A 220 -21.91 4.92 -1.94
CA ALA A 220 -21.42 5.36 -0.66
C ALA A 220 -21.59 6.88 -0.65
N ARG A 221 -22.30 7.42 0.33
CA ARG A 221 -22.44 8.87 0.50
C ARG A 221 -21.27 9.39 1.31
N VAL A 222 -20.80 10.58 0.96
CA VAL A 222 -19.73 11.27 1.70
C VAL A 222 -20.32 11.83 2.99
N ASP A 223 -19.78 11.39 4.12
CA ASP A 223 -20.09 11.88 5.46
C ASP A 223 -19.29 13.15 5.77
N ARG A 224 -19.98 14.29 5.73
CA ARG A 224 -19.38 15.61 6.01
C ARG A 224 -18.81 15.71 7.43
N ARG A 225 -19.40 15.01 8.41
CA ARG A 225 -18.92 15.03 9.80
C ARG A 225 -17.57 14.35 9.90
N PHE A 226 -17.40 13.23 9.20
CA PHE A 226 -16.11 12.54 9.13
C PHE A 226 -15.04 13.38 8.44
N LEU A 227 -15.39 14.04 7.33
CA LEU A 227 -14.45 14.96 6.66
C LEU A 227 -14.06 16.14 7.55
N ALA A 228 -15.01 16.77 8.24
CA ALA A 228 -14.73 17.85 9.18
C ALA A 228 -13.83 17.38 10.34
N ALA A 229 -14.12 16.20 10.91
CA ALA A 229 -13.28 15.60 11.96
C ALA A 229 -11.87 15.27 11.45
N THR A 230 -11.75 14.78 10.20
CA THR A 230 -10.46 14.52 9.56
C THR A 230 -9.67 15.81 9.35
N ALA A 231 -10.31 16.85 8.83
CA ALA A 231 -9.67 18.16 8.64
C ALA A 231 -9.22 18.76 9.98
N ALA A 232 -10.07 18.69 11.01
CA ALA A 232 -9.74 19.15 12.36
C ALA A 232 -8.56 18.36 12.96
N LEU A 233 -8.54 17.03 12.78
CA LEU A 233 -7.44 16.17 13.24
C LEU A 233 -6.11 16.53 12.54
N LEU A 234 -6.12 16.68 11.21
CA LEU A 234 -4.92 17.06 10.46
C LEU A 234 -4.43 18.46 10.85
N ALA A 235 -5.35 19.43 11.00
CA ALA A 235 -5.02 20.77 11.44
C ALA A 235 -4.44 20.77 12.88
N ALA A 236 -4.99 19.96 13.78
CA ALA A 236 -4.47 19.81 15.14
C ALA A 236 -3.06 19.23 15.15
N VAL A 237 -2.78 18.20 14.34
CA VAL A 237 -1.43 17.63 14.20
C VAL A 237 -0.44 18.68 13.68
N VAL A 238 -0.83 19.46 12.65
CA VAL A 238 0.00 20.54 12.11
C VAL A 238 0.23 21.62 13.16
N ALA A 239 -0.82 22.13 13.79
CA ALA A 239 -0.72 23.19 14.80
C ALA A 239 0.15 22.76 16.00
N LEU A 240 -0.08 21.56 16.53
CA LEU A 240 0.71 21.03 17.64
C LEU A 240 2.19 20.85 17.24
N THR A 241 2.45 20.40 16.02
CA THR A 241 3.82 20.29 15.51
C THR A 241 4.51 21.64 15.49
N LEU A 242 3.87 22.67 14.91
CA LEU A 242 4.44 24.01 14.80
C LEU A 242 4.62 24.69 16.16
N VAL A 243 3.73 24.45 17.12
CA VAL A 243 3.86 24.96 18.48
C VAL A 243 5.04 24.30 19.20
N LEU A 244 5.17 22.98 19.10
CA LEU A 244 6.28 22.26 19.73
C LEU A 244 7.62 22.60 19.08
N GLU A 245 7.67 22.72 17.75
CA GLU A 245 8.87 23.14 17.02
C GLU A 245 9.34 24.53 17.45
N ARG A 246 8.42 25.47 17.73
CA ARG A 246 8.78 26.81 18.24
C ARG A 246 9.24 26.82 19.70
N SER A 247 8.90 25.78 20.47
CA SER A 247 9.25 25.68 21.89
C SER A 247 10.55 24.91 22.15
N LEU A 248 11.11 24.27 21.12
CA LEU A 248 12.37 23.52 21.13
C LEU A 248 13.50 24.38 20.58
#